data_AF-A0A2A5T4W3-F1
#
_entry.id   AF-A0A2A5T4W3-F1
#
_cell.length_a   1.000
_cell.length_b   1.000
_cell.length_c   1.000
_cell.angle_alpha   90.00
_cell.angle_beta   90.00
_cell.angle_gamma   90.00
#
_symmetry.space_group_name_H-M   'P 1'
#
loop_
_entity.id
_entity.type
_entity.pdbx_description
1 polymer ?
#
loop_
_entity_poly.entity_id
_entity_poly.type
_entity_poly.pdbx_seq_one_letter_code
_entity_poly.pdbx_strand_id
1 'polypeptide(L)' 'MKALKKDKLAELEKDWGYHKHLLAKTAMFRYKQLLDPKRTLRNYNDQVSEALINVKEINKVVRLSMPVRQKTN' A
#
# COMPACT_ATOMS: atom_id res chain seq x y z
N MET A 1 -33.79 -11.92 18.85
CA MET A 1 -32.34 -11.59 18.94
C MET A 1 -31.62 -11.67 17.57
N LYS A 2 -32.02 -10.86 16.58
CA LYS A 2 -31.28 -10.75 15.31
C LYS A 2 -31.34 -9.31 14.81
N ALA A 3 -30.59 -8.42 15.45
CA ALA A 3 -30.43 -7.04 14.97
C ALA A 3 -28.99 -6.49 15.11
N LEU A 4 -28.12 -7.14 15.90
CA LEU A 4 -26.74 -6.67 16.15
C LEU A 4 -25.68 -7.14 15.13
N LYS A 5 -26.06 -7.79 14.03
CA LYS A 5 -25.10 -8.44 13.12
C LYS A 5 -24.63 -7.58 11.95
N LYS A 6 -25.44 -6.62 11.49
CA LYS A 6 -25.15 -5.86 10.26
C LYS A 6 -24.18 -4.70 10.51
N ASP A 7 -24.39 -3.98 11.62
CA ASP A 7 -23.53 -2.85 11.99
C ASP A 7 -22.11 -3.30 12.37
N LYS A 8 -22.01 -4.42 13.12
CA LYS A 8 -20.72 -5.04 13.46
C LYS A 8 -19.94 -5.55 12.25
N LEU A 9 -20.64 -6.02 11.21
CA LEU A 9 -20.03 -6.47 9.96
C LEU A 9 -19.43 -5.28 9.18
N ALA A 10 -20.18 -4.19 9.07
CA ALA A 10 -19.71 -2.98 8.42
C ALA A 10 -18.50 -2.35 9.15
N GLU A 11 -18.46 -2.44 10.48
CA GLU A 11 -17.33 -2.00 11.30
C GLU A 11 -16.08 -2.87 11.07
N LEU A 12 -16.24 -4.19 10.98
CA LEU A 12 -15.16 -5.13 10.67
C LEU A 12 -14.57 -4.91 9.27
N GLU A 13 -15.41 -4.66 8.27
CA GLU A 13 -14.96 -4.37 6.90
C GLU A 13 -14.16 -3.07 6.82
N LYS A 14 -14.59 -2.04 7.56
CA LYS A 14 -13.86 -0.78 7.69
C LYS A 14 -12.51 -0.97 8.37
N ASP A 15 -12.47 -1.70 9.49
CA ASP A 15 -11.25 -1.99 10.22
C ASP A 15 -10.26 -2.82 9.38
N TRP A 16 -10.76 -3.80 8.64
CA TRP A 16 -9.97 -4.59 7.70
C TRP A 16 -9.38 -3.75 6.55
N GLY A 17 -10.17 -2.84 5.97
CA GLY A 17 -9.69 -1.89 4.96
C GLY A 17 -8.64 -0.93 5.53
N TYR A 18 -8.85 -0.44 6.75
CA TYR A 18 -7.90 0.41 7.46
C TYR A 18 -6.58 -0.30 7.76
N HIS A 19 -6.65 -1.57 8.21
CA HIS A 19 -5.48 -2.40 8.47
C HIS A 19 -4.62 -2.60 7.21
N LYS A 20 -5.24 -2.89 6.07
CA LYS A 20 -4.53 -3.02 4.78
C LYS A 20 -3.83 -1.72 4.36
N HIS A 21 -4.50 -0.57 4.55
CA HIS A 21 -3.92 0.74 4.27
C HIS A 21 -2.71 1.04 5.16
N LEU A 22 -2.80 0.70 6.45
CA LEU A 22 -1.72 0.88 7.41
C LEU A 22 -0.50 -0.01 7.09
N LEU A 23 -0.73 -1.26 6.69
CA LEU A 23 0.33 -2.16 6.22
C LEU A 23 1.04 -1.60 4.97
N ALA A 24 0.28 -1.12 3.98
CA ALA A 24 0.85 -0.50 2.79
C ALA A 24 1.68 0.76 3.12
N LYS A 25 1.17 1.62 4.01
CA LYS A 25 1.91 2.79 4.52
C LYS A 25 3.23 2.39 5.20
N THR A 26 3.20 1.34 6.01
CA THR A 26 4.37 0.85 6.73
C THR A 26 5.42 0.28 5.78
N ALA A 27 4.99 -0.50 4.78
CA ALA A 27 5.85 -1.01 3.72
C ALA A 27 6.51 0.14 2.93
N MET A 28 5.76 1.18 2.57
CA MET A 28 6.27 2.35 1.86
C MET A 28 7.29 3.14 2.70
N PHE A 29 7.07 3.26 4.01
CA PHE A 29 8.03 3.92 4.90
C PHE A 29 9.36 3.18 4.96
N ARG A 30 9.34 1.86 5.15
CA ARG A 30 10.56 1.01 5.12
C ARG A 30 11.25 1.08 3.77
N TYR A 31 10.49 1.06 2.68
CA TYR A 31 11.02 1.18 1.33
C TYR A 31 11.77 2.50 1.11
N LYS A 32 11.23 3.64 1.61
CA LYS A 32 11.92 4.94 1.55
C LYS A 32 13.26 4.93 2.30
N GLN A 33 13.33 4.27 3.46
CA GLN A 33 14.58 4.11 4.21
C GLN A 33 15.63 3.28 3.43
N LEU A 34 15.21 2.34 2.59
CA LEU A 34 16.12 1.54 1.75
C LEU A 34 16.69 2.32 0.56
N LEU A 35 16.01 3.40 0.14
CA LEU A 35 16.44 4.26 -0.96
C LEU A 35 17.37 5.40 -0.53
N ASP A 36 17.66 5.52 0.77
CA ASP A 36 18.53 6.57 1.29
C ASP A 36 19.93 6.58 0.63
N PRO A 37 20.62 7.74 0.60
CA PRO A 37 21.71 8.08 -0.32
C PRO A 37 23.00 7.23 -0.24
N LYS A 38 22.99 6.14 0.54
CA LYS A 38 24.10 5.18 0.65
C LYS A 38 24.32 4.32 -0.61
N ARG A 39 23.57 4.59 -1.68
CA ARG A 39 23.57 3.88 -2.98
C ARG A 39 24.57 4.43 -4.01
N THR A 40 25.55 5.22 -3.60
CA THR A 40 26.53 5.91 -4.47
C THR A 40 27.58 5.01 -5.15
N LEU A 41 27.44 3.67 -5.09
CA LEU A 41 28.49 2.72 -5.54
C LEU A 41 28.05 1.71 -6.62
N ARG A 42 26.83 1.80 -7.18
CA ARG A 42 26.37 0.91 -8.29
C ARG A 42 26.51 1.57 -9.67
N ASN A 43 26.72 0.75 -10.70
CA ASN A 43 26.69 1.17 -12.11
C ASN A 43 25.37 1.93 -12.42
N TYR A 44 25.46 3.05 -13.11
CA TYR A 44 24.31 3.91 -13.44
C TYR A 44 23.16 3.15 -14.11
N ASN A 45 23.47 2.26 -15.05
CA ASN A 45 22.45 1.48 -15.76
C ASN A 45 21.69 0.53 -14.82
N ASP A 46 22.37 -0.05 -13.84
CA ASP A 46 21.73 -0.90 -12.83
C ASP A 46 20.79 -0.06 -11.96
N GLN A 47 21.19 1.15 -11.57
CA GLN A 47 20.33 2.06 -10.79
C GLN A 47 19.06 2.44 -11.55
N VAL A 48 19.16 2.71 -12.85
CA VAL A 48 18.00 3.04 -13.70
C VAL A 48 17.04 1.85 -13.78
N SER A 49 17.57 0.63 -13.99
CA SER A 49 16.74 -0.58 -14.05
C SER A 49 16.03 -0.86 -12.73
N GLU A 50 16.72 -0.66 -11.60
CA GLU A 50 16.14 -0.83 -10.27
C GLU A 50 15.08 0.21 -9.96
N ALA A 51 15.31 1.47 -10.30
CA ALA A 51 14.31 2.53 -10.15
C ALA A 51 13.03 2.21 -10.95
N LEU A 52 13.16 1.66 -12.17
CA LEU A 52 12.02 1.27 -12.98
C LEU A 52 11.22 0.09 -12.38
N ILE A 53 11.91 -0.95 -11.92
CA ILE A 53 11.28 -2.11 -11.25
C ILE A 53 10.55 -1.66 -9.99
N ASN A 54 11.20 -0.79 -9.22
CA ASN A 54 10.66 -0.21 -8.00
C ASN A 54 9.37 0.58 -8.25
N VAL A 55 9.34 1.47 -9.25
CA VAL A 55 8.12 2.21 -9.62
C VAL A 55 6.98 1.26 -9.99
N LYS A 56 7.29 0.18 -10.72
CA LYS A 56 6.30 -0.84 -11.09
C LYS A 56 5.69 -1.53 -9.86
N GLU A 57 6.52 -1.84 -8.86
CA GLU A 57 6.07 -2.52 -7.65
C GLU A 57 5.27 -1.58 -6.72
N ILE A 58 5.73 -0.33 -6.55
CA ILE A 58 5.00 0.69 -5.78
C ILE A 58 3.60 0.92 -6.37
N ASN A 59 3.48 0.98 -7.70
CA ASN A 59 2.19 1.14 -8.36
C ASN A 59 1.22 -0.01 -8.05
N LYS A 60 1.70 -1.24 -7.83
CA LYS A 60 0.84 -2.35 -7.38
C LYS A 60 0.41 -2.16 -5.93
N VAL A 61 1.33 -1.82 -5.04
CA VAL A 61 1.05 -1.60 -3.61
C VAL A 61 0.02 -0.47 -3.41
N VAL A 62 0.20 0.65 -4.12
CA VAL A 62 -0.73 1.79 -4.05
C VAL A 62 -2.14 1.37 -4.50
N ARG A 63 -2.26 0.63 -5.61
CA ARG A 63 -3.55 0.13 -6.10
C ARG A 63 -4.25 -0.79 -5.10
N LEU A 64 -3.50 -1.61 -4.37
CA LEU A 64 -4.05 -2.49 -3.32
C LEU A 64 -4.55 -1.71 -2.09
N SER A 65 -4.00 -0.53 -1.82
CA SER A 65 -4.41 0.33 -0.70
C SER A 65 -5.53 1.33 -1.03
N MET A 66 -5.94 1.45 -2.30
CA MET A 66 -6.99 2.41 -2.67
C MET A 66 -8.38 1.87 -2.29
N PRO A 67 -9.21 2.65 -1.56
CA PRO A 67 -10.59 2.27 -1.32
C PRO A 67 -11.36 2.33 -2.65
N VAL A 68 -12.10 1.26 -2.96
CA VAL A 68 -13.04 1.24 -4.10
C VAL A 68 -14.20 2.16 -3.74
N ARG A 69 -14.37 3.26 -4.49
CA ARG A 69 -15.56 4.12 -4.35
C ARG A 69 -16.77 3.34 -4.83
N GLN A 70 -17.73 3.09 -3.94
CA GLN A 70 -19.04 2.59 -4.34
C GLN A 70 -19.82 3.74 -5.00
N LYS A 71 -20.35 3.52 -6.20
CA LYS A 71 -21.32 4.45 -6.82
C LYS A 71 -22.62 4.34 -6.03
N THR A 72 -23.00 5.42 -5.35
CA THR A 72 -24.35 5.60 -4.82
C THR A 72 -25.28 5.92 -5.98
N ASN A 73 -26.23 5.02 -6.24
CA ASN A 73 -27.39 5.28 -7.09
C ASN A 73 -28.52 5.93 -6.27
#